data_AF-C3KKF9-F1
#
_entry.id   AF-C3KKF9-F1
#
_cell.length_a   1.000
_cell.length_b   1.000
_cell.length_c   1.000
_cell.angle_alpha   90.00
_cell.angle_beta   90.00
_cell.angle_gamma   90.00
#
_symmetry.space_group_name_H-M   'P 1'
#
loop_
_entity.id
_entity.type
_entity.pdbx_description
1 polymer ?
#
loop_
_entity_poly.entity_id
_entity_poly.type
_entity_poly.pdbx_seq_one_letter_code
_entity_poly.pdbx_strand_id
1 'polypeptide(L)'
;MLKTSIGLAAAAALGNPVAAQTTDAPGDDRRTRGLEALRAVGGGDFSQTLDPLSPDLSRILVEDAYGDVMARPGLSQKTRELVSVAAITVLGTARPALRFHIGGMLETGWSPREIVETLLHSVVYGGFPFAQDAILLAREVFAERGVTVGTGTGRPEGDDWTLGVQQLLKTGGDDAGAFALRVIEGSGPSPDLDRLTIEFAHGEIWNRPGLSLKDRELATLAMVIAIGNLDSTVRFHVEACLRTGWTRAEITELLIQMTVYIGWPKALTAVEPTLAVFAEVERSGGFAAPSSAGEAIATQRAQAETDDVRFNRGVEAMSQISRASGEAVVNAFRDIAPELGRYILEFSYGDVFSRPGLDLKSRELAAVAALAARGTMADETPLKVHVEGALNTGATREEVTEAILHMLPYAGFSRVQSAIALASEVFSER
;
A
#
# COMPACT_ATOMS: atom_id res chain seq x y z
N MET A 1 -21.82 26.29 14.41
CA MET A 1 -22.13 25.37 15.52
C MET A 1 -22.02 23.94 15.00
N LEU A 2 -20.81 23.41 14.92
CA LEU A 2 -20.58 21.98 14.63
C LEU A 2 -20.87 21.19 15.92
N LYS A 3 -21.70 20.15 15.83
CA LYS A 3 -22.09 19.31 16.95
C LYS A 3 -20.89 18.58 17.53
N THR A 4 -20.47 18.98 18.73
CA THR A 4 -19.48 18.34 19.62
C THR A 4 -19.99 17.04 20.28
N SER A 5 -20.95 16.34 19.66
CA SER A 5 -21.59 15.15 20.26
C SER A 5 -21.01 13.80 19.78
N ILE A 6 -19.96 13.81 18.96
CA ILE A 6 -19.34 12.57 18.43
C ILE A 6 -18.48 11.86 19.49
N GLY A 7 -18.04 12.55 20.56
CA GLY A 7 -16.98 12.06 21.45
C GLY A 7 -17.31 10.90 22.39
N LEU A 8 -18.55 10.78 22.90
CA LEU A 8 -18.87 9.75 23.93
C LEU A 8 -19.54 8.48 23.37
N ALA A 9 -20.37 8.61 22.33
CA ALA A 9 -21.08 7.46 21.75
C ALA A 9 -20.16 6.61 20.85
N ALA A 10 -19.19 7.23 20.16
CA ALA A 10 -18.24 6.52 19.30
C ALA A 10 -17.28 5.64 20.10
N ALA A 11 -16.85 6.07 21.29
CA ALA A 11 -15.90 5.33 22.12
C ALA A 11 -16.43 3.98 22.61
N ALA A 12 -17.72 3.88 22.96
CA ALA A 12 -18.33 2.61 23.38
C ALA A 12 -18.54 1.65 22.19
N ALA A 13 -18.79 2.18 20.99
CA ALA A 13 -19.11 1.41 19.80
C ALA A 13 -17.87 0.85 19.07
N LEU A 14 -16.70 1.45 19.25
CA LEU A 14 -15.41 0.97 18.73
C LEU A 14 -14.88 -0.31 19.42
N GLY A 15 -15.65 -0.85 20.38
CA GLY A 15 -15.19 -1.87 21.33
C GLY A 15 -14.31 -1.22 22.39
N ASN A 16 -14.47 -1.56 23.68
CA ASN A 16 -13.66 -0.97 24.75
C ASN A 16 -12.17 -1.21 24.42
N PRO A 17 -11.42 -0.20 23.94
CA PRO A 17 -10.00 -0.39 23.76
C PRO A 17 -9.40 -0.59 25.15
N VAL A 18 -8.38 -1.43 25.26
CA VAL A 18 -7.68 -1.53 26.55
C VAL A 18 -7.21 -0.11 26.88
N ALA A 19 -7.68 0.43 28.01
CA ALA A 19 -7.32 1.77 28.41
C ALA A 19 -5.79 1.87 28.42
N ALA A 20 -5.25 3.01 27.99
CA ALA A 20 -3.83 3.27 28.24
C ALA A 20 -3.62 3.07 29.74
N GLN A 21 -2.63 2.27 30.13
CA GLN A 21 -2.28 2.13 31.54
C GLN A 21 -1.74 3.49 31.99
N THR A 22 -2.62 4.33 32.53
CA THR A 22 -2.25 5.54 33.24
C THR A 22 -2.10 5.13 34.70
N THR A 23 -0.93 4.62 35.08
CA THR A 23 -0.66 4.40 36.50
C THR A 23 0.05 5.64 37.05
N ASP A 24 -0.42 6.16 38.18
CA ASP A 24 0.30 7.18 38.97
C ASP A 24 1.50 6.56 39.73
N ALA A 25 2.01 5.40 39.29
CA ALA A 25 3.12 4.73 39.92
C ALA A 25 4.41 5.54 39.69
N PRO A 26 5.24 5.76 40.72
CA PRO A 26 6.52 6.46 40.54
C PRO A 26 7.39 5.74 39.50
N GLY A 27 7.58 6.36 38.33
CA GLY A 27 8.38 5.82 37.22
C GLY A 27 7.59 5.36 35.97
N ASP A 28 6.26 5.36 35.99
CA ASP A 28 5.40 5.07 34.82
C ASP A 28 4.79 6.36 34.24
N ASP A 29 5.66 7.33 33.88
CA ASP A 29 5.21 8.50 33.14
C ASP A 29 5.17 8.24 31.63
N ARG A 30 4.35 9.03 30.91
CA ARG A 30 4.21 8.91 29.45
C ARG A 30 5.55 8.97 28.70
N ARG A 31 6.52 9.71 29.23
CA ARG A 31 7.86 9.81 28.63
C ARG A 31 8.60 8.49 28.72
N THR A 32 8.54 7.83 29.88
CA THR A 32 9.18 6.53 30.12
C THR A 32 8.60 5.46 29.20
N ARG A 33 7.27 5.36 29.14
CA ARG A 33 6.59 4.46 28.18
C ARG A 33 6.98 4.75 26.74
N GLY A 34 7.07 6.02 26.38
CA GLY A 34 7.48 6.44 25.05
C GLY A 34 8.89 5.99 24.68
N LEU A 35 9.84 6.17 25.59
CA LEU A 35 11.22 5.71 25.40
C LEU A 35 11.32 4.18 25.35
N GLU A 36 10.50 3.46 26.12
CA GLU A 36 10.44 2.00 26.04
C GLU A 36 9.87 1.51 24.71
N ALA A 37 8.77 2.11 24.24
CA ALA A 37 8.19 1.80 22.93
C ALA A 37 9.18 2.09 21.79
N LEU A 38 9.92 3.21 21.85
CA LEU A 38 10.99 3.53 20.91
C LEU A 38 12.09 2.46 20.91
N ARG A 39 12.59 2.09 22.09
CA ARG A 39 13.64 1.05 22.21
C ARG A 39 13.19 -0.28 21.65
N ALA A 40 11.91 -0.64 21.83
CA ALA A 40 11.34 -1.89 21.32
C ALA A 40 11.37 -2.00 19.79
N VAL A 41 11.48 -0.88 19.07
CA VAL A 41 11.58 -0.82 17.61
C VAL A 41 12.95 -0.34 17.13
N GLY A 42 13.97 -0.38 17.98
CA GLY A 42 15.35 0.01 17.65
C GLY A 42 15.60 1.52 17.64
N GLY A 43 14.68 2.31 18.19
CA GLY A 43 14.79 3.75 18.33
C GLY A 43 15.50 4.21 19.61
N GLY A 44 16.12 5.38 19.52
CA GLY A 44 16.68 6.12 20.65
C GLY A 44 15.84 7.35 21.00
N ASP A 45 16.31 8.14 21.96
CA ASP A 45 15.72 9.44 22.27
C ASP A 45 15.97 10.43 21.10
N PHE A 46 14.97 11.25 20.79
CA PHE A 46 15.06 12.28 19.74
C PHE A 46 15.72 13.57 20.24
N SER A 47 16.05 13.66 21.52
CA SER A 47 16.61 14.87 22.14
C SER A 47 17.82 15.43 21.40
N GLN A 48 18.75 14.57 20.96
CA GLN A 48 19.95 15.02 20.25
C GLN A 48 19.65 15.62 18.86
N THR A 49 18.59 15.15 18.20
CA THR A 49 18.28 15.54 16.81
C THR A 49 17.26 16.68 16.75
N LEU A 50 16.28 16.69 17.66
CA LEU A 50 15.15 17.62 17.60
C LEU A 50 15.22 18.74 18.64
N ASP A 51 15.79 18.54 19.83
CA ASP A 51 15.80 19.60 20.86
C ASP A 51 16.48 20.90 20.42
N PRO A 52 17.54 20.89 19.58
CA PRO A 52 18.13 22.15 19.09
C PRO A 52 17.18 23.00 18.25
N LEU A 53 16.14 22.40 17.64
CA LEU A 53 15.19 23.08 16.76
C LEU A 53 13.80 23.24 17.42
N SER A 54 13.31 22.17 18.04
CA SER A 54 12.00 22.11 18.69
C SER A 54 12.01 21.03 19.80
N PRO A 55 12.35 21.41 21.05
CA PRO A 55 12.27 20.49 22.18
C PRO A 55 10.83 20.06 22.47
N ASP A 56 9.85 20.89 22.12
CA ASP A 56 8.43 20.51 22.23
C ASP A 56 8.06 19.39 21.26
N LEU A 57 8.55 19.41 20.02
CA LEU A 57 8.29 18.32 19.07
C LEU A 57 8.93 17.01 19.54
N SER A 58 10.18 17.08 20.02
CA SER A 58 10.88 15.95 20.65
C SER A 58 10.05 15.36 21.80
N ARG A 59 9.58 16.21 22.70
CA ARG A 59 8.71 15.81 23.82
C ARG A 59 7.39 15.19 23.34
N ILE A 60 6.68 15.83 22.41
CA ILE A 60 5.39 15.33 21.88
C ILE A 60 5.54 13.98 21.20
N LEU A 61 6.62 13.78 20.42
CA LEU A 61 6.87 12.48 19.78
C LEU A 61 7.10 11.39 20.83
N VAL A 62 7.95 11.63 21.82
CA VAL A 62 8.22 10.63 22.86
C VAL A 62 6.97 10.39 23.71
N GLU A 63 6.39 11.44 24.29
CA GLU A 63 5.32 11.34 25.27
C GLU A 63 3.98 10.95 24.64
N ASP A 64 3.57 11.63 23.58
CA ASP A 64 2.21 11.49 23.06
C ASP A 64 2.16 10.41 21.96
N ALA A 65 3.04 10.50 20.95
CA ALA A 65 3.02 9.52 19.85
C ALA A 65 3.46 8.13 20.34
N TYR A 66 4.64 8.02 20.96
CA TYR A 66 5.11 6.71 21.42
C TYR A 66 4.50 6.30 22.77
N GLY A 67 4.42 7.21 23.75
CA GLY A 67 3.99 6.89 25.11
C GLY A 67 2.48 6.67 25.28
N ASP A 68 1.65 7.43 24.56
CA ASP A 68 0.19 7.35 24.69
C ASP A 68 -0.50 6.61 23.53
N VAL A 69 0.15 6.48 22.36
CA VAL A 69 -0.39 5.74 21.20
C VAL A 69 0.35 4.42 20.96
N MET A 70 1.65 4.45 20.69
CA MET A 70 2.38 3.22 20.29
C MET A 70 2.61 2.25 21.46
N ALA A 71 2.62 2.72 22.71
CA ALA A 71 2.73 1.87 23.90
C ALA A 71 1.41 1.20 24.31
N ARG A 72 0.28 1.52 23.67
CA ARG A 72 -1.02 0.96 24.04
C ARG A 72 -1.04 -0.56 23.81
N PRO A 73 -1.56 -1.36 24.75
CA PRO A 73 -1.40 -2.82 24.72
C PRO A 73 -2.35 -3.54 23.76
N GLY A 74 -3.33 -2.85 23.17
CA GLY A 74 -4.32 -3.49 22.30
C GLY A 74 -3.80 -3.93 20.92
N LEU A 75 -2.59 -3.50 20.54
CA LEU A 75 -1.81 -4.06 19.44
C LEU A 75 -0.37 -4.29 19.90
N SER A 76 0.22 -5.42 19.51
CA SER A 76 1.63 -5.72 19.77
C SER A 76 2.54 -4.78 18.98
N GLN A 77 3.76 -4.50 19.49
CA GLN A 77 4.73 -3.68 18.75
C GLN A 77 5.04 -4.25 17.36
N LYS A 78 5.11 -5.58 17.25
CA LYS A 78 5.25 -6.26 15.95
C LYS A 78 4.14 -5.86 14.97
N THR A 79 2.88 -5.93 15.41
CA THR A 79 1.74 -5.55 14.56
C THR A 79 1.71 -4.05 14.28
N ARG A 80 2.12 -3.20 15.22
CA ARG A 80 2.20 -1.74 15.00
C ARG A 80 3.18 -1.39 13.90
N GLU A 81 4.35 -2.03 13.85
CA GLU A 81 5.33 -1.79 12.79
C GLU A 81 4.81 -2.18 11.40
N LEU A 82 4.03 -3.26 11.29
CA LEU A 82 3.33 -3.62 10.05
C LEU A 82 2.40 -2.50 9.57
N VAL A 83 1.57 -1.96 10.48
CA VAL A 83 0.66 -0.84 10.17
C VAL A 83 1.44 0.41 9.75
N SER A 84 2.51 0.75 10.47
CA SER A 84 3.36 1.91 10.17
C SER A 84 4.01 1.80 8.79
N VAL A 85 4.66 0.67 8.49
CA VAL A 85 5.32 0.44 7.21
C VAL A 85 4.30 0.43 6.06
N ALA A 86 3.15 -0.24 6.24
CA ALA A 86 2.09 -0.27 5.24
C ALA A 86 1.57 1.14 4.92
N ALA A 87 1.25 1.93 5.95
CA ALA A 87 0.75 3.29 5.79
C ALA A 87 1.78 4.22 5.13
N ILE A 88 3.02 4.24 5.64
CA ILE A 88 4.05 5.16 5.14
C ILE A 88 4.44 4.82 3.70
N THR A 89 4.49 3.54 3.33
CA THR A 89 4.85 3.09 1.97
C THR A 89 4.00 3.79 0.92
N VAL A 90 2.68 3.81 1.12
CA VAL A 90 1.74 4.39 0.13
C VAL A 90 1.58 5.91 0.24
N LEU A 91 2.20 6.56 1.23
CA LEU A 91 2.34 8.02 1.22
C LEU A 91 3.47 8.48 0.28
N GLY A 92 4.55 7.70 0.19
CA GLY A 92 5.71 7.94 -0.68
C GLY A 92 6.47 9.25 -0.47
N THR A 93 6.31 9.91 0.69
CA THR A 93 6.93 11.22 0.99
C THR A 93 7.86 11.19 2.21
N ALA A 94 7.85 10.12 3.01
CA ALA A 94 8.54 10.07 4.30
C ALA A 94 9.59 8.94 4.36
N ARG A 95 10.53 8.90 3.39
CA ARG A 95 11.58 7.87 3.31
C ARG A 95 12.37 7.68 4.61
N PRO A 96 12.79 8.72 5.37
CA PRO A 96 13.49 8.51 6.65
C PRO A 96 12.66 7.73 7.67
N ALA A 97 11.35 8.03 7.75
CA ALA A 97 10.44 7.32 8.64
C ALA A 97 10.18 5.88 8.16
N LEU A 98 10.01 5.68 6.85
CA LEU A 98 9.87 4.33 6.27
C LEU A 98 11.10 3.48 6.56
N ARG A 99 12.30 4.04 6.38
CA ARG A 99 13.57 3.37 6.70
C ARG A 99 13.62 2.95 8.16
N PHE A 100 13.27 3.86 9.06
CA PHE A 100 13.23 3.59 10.49
C PHE A 100 12.29 2.42 10.82
N HIS A 101 11.07 2.44 10.31
CA HIS A 101 10.07 1.40 10.58
C HIS A 101 10.33 0.07 9.87
N ILE A 102 11.02 0.04 8.72
CA ILE A 102 11.56 -1.21 8.16
C ILE A 102 12.57 -1.84 9.12
N GLY A 103 13.44 -1.01 9.73
CA GLY A 103 14.32 -1.45 10.82
C GLY A 103 13.53 -1.95 12.03
N GLY A 104 12.50 -1.22 12.45
CA GLY A 104 11.61 -1.61 13.55
C GLY A 104 10.86 -2.92 13.32
N MET A 105 10.46 -3.21 12.07
CA MET A 105 9.90 -4.52 11.71
C MET A 105 10.90 -5.66 11.99
N LEU A 106 12.18 -5.48 11.67
CA LEU A 106 13.21 -6.48 11.99
C LEU A 106 13.41 -6.64 13.50
N GLU A 107 13.47 -5.53 14.25
CA GLU A 107 13.65 -5.56 15.72
C GLU A 107 12.49 -6.27 16.43
N THR A 108 11.27 -6.10 15.92
CA THR A 108 10.07 -6.72 16.48
C THR A 108 9.83 -8.16 15.98
N GLY A 109 10.75 -8.69 15.18
CA GLY A 109 10.78 -10.10 14.78
C GLY A 109 9.96 -10.43 13.53
N TRP A 110 9.74 -9.47 12.63
CA TRP A 110 9.34 -9.78 11.25
C TRP A 110 10.53 -10.32 10.47
N SER A 111 10.27 -11.35 9.67
CA SER A 111 11.27 -11.85 8.73
C SER A 111 11.46 -10.86 7.57
N PRO A 112 12.63 -10.88 6.90
CA PRO A 112 12.86 -10.06 5.71
C PRO A 112 11.84 -10.34 4.61
N ARG A 113 11.33 -11.59 4.53
CA ARG A 113 10.31 -11.97 3.57
C ARG A 113 8.96 -11.32 3.86
N GLU A 114 8.51 -11.33 5.12
CA GLU A 114 7.24 -10.68 5.51
C GLU A 114 7.29 -9.17 5.25
N ILE A 115 8.44 -8.53 5.45
CA ILE A 115 8.66 -7.12 5.13
C ILE A 115 8.52 -6.91 3.62
N VAL A 116 9.25 -7.68 2.79
CA VAL A 116 9.14 -7.59 1.32
C VAL A 116 7.70 -7.82 0.85
N GLU A 117 6.98 -8.79 1.42
CA GLU A 117 5.58 -9.04 1.09
C GLU A 117 4.67 -7.86 1.45
N THR A 118 4.91 -7.20 2.59
CA THR A 118 4.18 -5.99 2.99
C THR A 118 4.39 -4.86 1.98
N LEU A 119 5.63 -4.64 1.54
CA LEU A 119 5.98 -3.58 0.60
C LEU A 119 5.45 -3.89 -0.81
N LEU A 120 5.58 -5.14 -1.26
CA LEU A 120 5.09 -5.58 -2.56
C LEU A 120 3.55 -5.53 -2.64
N HIS A 121 2.85 -5.80 -1.54
CA HIS A 121 1.39 -5.69 -1.46
C HIS A 121 0.88 -4.28 -1.80
N SER A 122 1.71 -3.26 -1.57
CA SER A 122 1.38 -1.87 -1.92
C SER A 122 1.23 -1.62 -3.42
N VAL A 123 1.68 -2.55 -4.29
CA VAL A 123 1.44 -2.46 -5.74
C VAL A 123 -0.04 -2.33 -6.08
N VAL A 124 -0.93 -3.00 -5.35
CA VAL A 124 -2.39 -2.95 -5.62
C VAL A 124 -3.01 -1.64 -5.18
N TYR A 125 -2.54 -1.07 -4.06
CA TYR A 125 -3.20 0.09 -3.43
C TYR A 125 -2.53 1.41 -3.80
N GLY A 126 -1.19 1.46 -3.73
CA GLY A 126 -0.41 2.63 -4.12
C GLY A 126 0.05 2.62 -5.58
N GLY A 127 0.25 1.43 -6.16
CA GLY A 127 0.87 1.26 -7.48
C GLY A 127 2.37 0.94 -7.40
N PHE A 128 2.92 0.51 -8.54
CA PHE A 128 4.33 0.10 -8.67
C PHE A 128 5.36 1.12 -8.14
N PRO A 129 5.24 2.44 -8.38
CA PRO A 129 6.22 3.41 -7.90
C PRO A 129 6.51 3.33 -6.39
N PHE A 130 5.47 3.21 -5.55
CA PHE A 130 5.65 3.13 -4.09
C PHE A 130 6.29 1.80 -3.67
N ALA A 131 5.87 0.69 -4.27
CA ALA A 131 6.44 -0.61 -3.97
C ALA A 131 7.92 -0.68 -4.37
N GLN A 132 8.26 -0.16 -5.57
CA GLN A 132 9.64 -0.06 -6.04
C GLN A 132 10.49 0.77 -5.08
N ASP A 133 10.04 1.98 -4.76
CA ASP A 133 10.76 2.87 -3.85
C ASP A 133 11.03 2.22 -2.49
N ALA A 134 9.99 1.62 -1.90
CA ALA A 134 10.09 0.99 -0.59
C ALA A 134 10.96 -0.27 -0.62
N ILE A 135 10.88 -1.10 -1.65
CA ILE A 135 11.72 -2.30 -1.79
C ILE A 135 13.20 -1.91 -1.94
N LEU A 136 13.50 -0.88 -2.73
CA LEU A 136 14.88 -0.39 -2.86
C LEU A 136 15.40 0.15 -1.52
N LEU A 137 14.56 0.86 -0.76
CA LEU A 137 14.90 1.32 0.58
C LEU A 137 15.11 0.15 1.56
N ALA A 138 14.27 -0.89 1.50
CA ALA A 138 14.43 -2.09 2.31
C ALA A 138 15.73 -2.83 1.99
N ARG A 139 16.14 -2.87 0.71
CA ARG A 139 17.42 -3.45 0.30
C ARG A 139 18.60 -2.76 0.97
N GLU A 140 18.58 -1.43 1.05
CA GLU A 140 19.62 -0.68 1.77
C GLU A 140 19.64 -1.03 3.26
N VAL A 141 18.47 -1.07 3.92
CA VAL A 141 18.37 -1.44 5.35
C VAL A 141 18.86 -2.86 5.60
N PHE A 142 18.51 -3.81 4.73
CA PHE A 142 18.94 -5.20 4.86
C PHE A 142 20.44 -5.34 4.64
N ALA A 143 21.02 -4.65 3.64
CA ALA A 143 22.45 -4.64 3.41
C ALA A 143 23.23 -4.08 4.62
N GLU A 144 22.77 -2.97 5.20
CA GLU A 144 23.38 -2.38 6.40
C GLU A 144 23.31 -3.30 7.62
N ARG A 145 22.26 -4.11 7.73
CA ARG A 145 22.05 -5.05 8.83
C ARG A 145 22.62 -6.45 8.56
N GLY A 146 23.23 -6.68 7.40
CA GLY A 146 23.74 -8.00 7.00
C GLY A 146 22.64 -9.07 6.87
N VAL A 147 21.43 -8.64 6.54
CA VAL A 147 20.24 -9.48 6.42
C VAL A 147 20.03 -9.85 4.95
N THR A 148 19.67 -11.11 4.69
CA THR A 148 19.37 -11.60 3.33
C THR A 148 17.90 -12.02 3.22
N VAL A 149 17.32 -11.83 2.04
CA VAL A 149 15.98 -12.33 1.72
C VAL A 149 16.12 -13.74 1.15
N GLY A 150 15.24 -14.66 1.57
CA GLY A 150 15.20 -16.02 1.01
C GLY A 150 14.94 -16.03 -0.49
N THR A 151 15.38 -17.09 -1.18
CA THR A 151 15.44 -17.19 -2.65
C THR A 151 14.14 -17.63 -3.34
N GLY A 152 13.03 -17.74 -2.61
CA GLY A 152 11.75 -18.21 -3.14
C GLY A 152 11.02 -17.14 -3.94
N THR A 153 10.38 -17.54 -5.05
CA THR A 153 9.70 -16.61 -5.95
C THR A 153 8.35 -16.12 -5.44
N GLY A 154 7.88 -16.56 -4.27
CA GLY A 154 6.63 -16.10 -3.65
C GLY A 154 5.40 -16.06 -4.57
N ARG A 155 5.42 -16.78 -5.70
CA ARG A 155 4.37 -16.76 -6.69
C ARG A 155 3.37 -17.86 -6.33
N PRO A 156 2.07 -17.60 -6.28
CA PRO A 156 1.10 -18.64 -5.96
C PRO A 156 1.07 -19.69 -7.08
N GLU A 157 0.87 -20.95 -6.69
CA GLU A 157 0.68 -22.04 -7.64
C GLU A 157 -0.81 -22.17 -7.99
N GLY A 158 -1.16 -22.04 -9.26
CA GLY A 158 -2.52 -22.21 -9.74
C GLY A 158 -2.88 -21.27 -10.87
N ASP A 159 -4.15 -21.32 -11.27
CA ASP A 159 -4.73 -20.38 -12.23
C ASP A 159 -5.14 -19.09 -11.51
N ASP A 160 -4.63 -17.95 -11.95
CA ASP A 160 -4.84 -16.63 -11.34
C ASP A 160 -6.32 -16.29 -11.18
N TRP A 161 -7.17 -16.65 -12.15
CA TRP A 161 -8.61 -16.42 -12.05
C TRP A 161 -9.21 -17.21 -10.89
N THR A 162 -8.95 -18.51 -10.85
CA THR A 162 -9.45 -19.41 -9.82
C THR A 162 -8.99 -18.96 -8.43
N LEU A 163 -7.70 -18.65 -8.29
CA LEU A 163 -7.11 -18.15 -7.06
C LEU A 163 -7.72 -16.81 -6.62
N GLY A 164 -7.99 -15.92 -7.58
CA GLY A 164 -8.57 -14.61 -7.31
C GLY A 164 -9.99 -14.69 -6.80
N VAL A 165 -10.84 -15.50 -7.44
CA VAL A 165 -12.21 -15.73 -6.98
C VAL A 165 -12.22 -16.38 -5.59
N GLN A 166 -11.39 -17.39 -5.36
CA GLN A 166 -11.30 -18.05 -4.06
C GLN A 166 -10.83 -17.10 -2.96
N GLN A 167 -9.87 -16.24 -3.25
CA GLN A 167 -9.39 -15.25 -2.29
C GLN A 167 -10.50 -14.24 -1.98
N LEU A 168 -11.20 -13.72 -2.99
CA LEU A 168 -12.29 -12.77 -2.82
C LEU A 168 -13.40 -13.33 -1.95
N LEU A 169 -13.75 -14.61 -2.11
CA LEU A 169 -14.75 -15.26 -1.27
C LEU A 169 -14.32 -15.37 0.20
N LYS A 170 -13.02 -15.58 0.47
CA LYS A 170 -12.49 -15.62 1.84
C LYS A 170 -12.60 -14.27 2.54
N THR A 171 -12.39 -13.18 1.82
CA THR A 171 -12.26 -11.83 2.39
C THR A 171 -13.56 -11.03 2.29
N GLY A 172 -14.34 -11.22 1.23
CA GLY A 172 -15.57 -10.50 0.90
C GLY A 172 -16.89 -11.27 1.10
N GLY A 173 -16.86 -12.58 1.35
CA GLY A 173 -18.07 -13.38 1.49
C GLY A 173 -18.96 -13.39 0.23
N ASP A 174 -20.28 -13.39 0.40
CA ASP A 174 -21.23 -13.49 -0.72
C ASP A 174 -21.22 -12.26 -1.65
N ASP A 175 -20.89 -11.06 -1.14
CA ASP A 175 -20.76 -9.85 -1.96
C ASP A 175 -19.60 -9.94 -2.95
N ALA A 176 -18.51 -10.61 -2.56
CA ALA A 176 -17.41 -10.95 -3.45
C ALA A 176 -17.83 -11.96 -4.53
N GLY A 177 -18.68 -12.93 -4.18
CA GLY A 177 -19.30 -13.84 -5.14
C GLY A 177 -20.15 -13.09 -6.19
N ALA A 178 -20.93 -12.08 -5.75
CA ALA A 178 -21.70 -11.24 -6.64
C ALA A 178 -20.80 -10.40 -7.58
N PHE A 179 -19.67 -9.88 -7.10
CA PHE A 179 -18.69 -9.22 -7.98
C PHE A 179 -18.16 -10.20 -9.04
N ALA A 180 -17.68 -11.38 -8.64
CA ALA A 180 -17.15 -12.39 -9.57
C ALA A 180 -18.19 -12.83 -10.62
N LEU A 181 -19.47 -12.98 -10.23
CA LEU A 181 -20.56 -13.24 -11.18
C LEU A 181 -20.72 -12.12 -12.21
N ARG A 182 -20.72 -10.86 -11.78
CA ARG A 182 -20.82 -9.71 -12.71
C ARG A 182 -19.67 -9.70 -13.72
N VAL A 183 -18.47 -10.09 -13.31
CA VAL A 183 -17.33 -10.21 -14.22
C VAL A 183 -17.57 -11.29 -15.27
N ILE A 184 -18.07 -12.46 -14.87
CA ILE A 184 -18.41 -13.55 -15.81
C ILE A 184 -19.52 -13.12 -16.78
N GLU A 185 -20.54 -12.44 -16.27
CA GLU A 185 -21.67 -11.95 -17.06
C GLU A 185 -21.29 -10.78 -17.99
N GLY A 186 -20.09 -10.20 -17.81
CA GLY A 186 -19.65 -9.03 -18.57
C GLY A 186 -20.51 -7.80 -18.32
N SER A 187 -21.15 -7.70 -17.15
CA SER A 187 -22.08 -6.62 -16.80
C SER A 187 -21.41 -5.44 -16.09
N GLY A 188 -20.10 -5.52 -15.85
CA GLY A 188 -19.30 -4.45 -15.29
C GLY A 188 -18.97 -3.34 -16.29
N PRO A 189 -18.48 -2.17 -15.81
CA PRO A 189 -18.18 -1.02 -16.65
C PRO A 189 -16.96 -1.22 -17.57
N SER A 190 -16.09 -2.19 -17.26
CA SER A 190 -14.89 -2.51 -18.04
C SER A 190 -14.46 -3.97 -17.81
N PRO A 191 -14.67 -4.86 -18.79
CA PRO A 191 -14.27 -6.27 -18.67
C PRO A 191 -12.78 -6.46 -18.38
N ASP A 192 -11.93 -5.59 -18.93
CA ASP A 192 -10.49 -5.66 -18.69
C ASP A 192 -10.11 -5.26 -17.27
N LEU A 193 -10.76 -4.25 -16.71
CA LEU A 193 -10.50 -3.84 -15.32
C LEU A 193 -10.93 -4.95 -14.37
N ASP A 194 -12.12 -5.49 -14.58
CA ASP A 194 -12.67 -6.59 -13.79
C ASP A 194 -11.76 -7.83 -13.84
N ARG A 195 -11.25 -8.18 -15.02
CA ARG A 195 -10.25 -9.23 -15.20
C ARG A 195 -8.99 -8.96 -14.38
N LEU A 196 -8.38 -7.78 -14.51
CA LEU A 196 -7.13 -7.43 -13.82
C LEU A 196 -7.32 -7.41 -12.30
N THR A 197 -8.50 -6.98 -11.82
CA THR A 197 -8.84 -7.05 -10.40
C THR A 197 -8.85 -8.49 -9.92
N ILE A 198 -9.47 -9.43 -10.65
CA ILE A 198 -9.52 -10.83 -10.21
C ILE A 198 -8.16 -11.51 -10.38
N GLU A 199 -7.57 -11.48 -11.56
CA GLU A 199 -6.35 -12.25 -11.88
C GLU A 199 -5.11 -11.66 -11.21
N PHE A 200 -4.84 -10.36 -11.38
CA PHE A 200 -3.60 -9.78 -10.86
C PHE A 200 -3.71 -9.36 -9.40
N ALA A 201 -4.72 -8.58 -9.03
CA ALA A 201 -4.79 -8.10 -7.65
C ALA A 201 -5.07 -9.28 -6.69
N HIS A 202 -6.16 -10.02 -6.91
CA HIS A 202 -6.57 -11.08 -5.98
C HIS A 202 -5.90 -12.42 -6.28
N GLY A 203 -5.74 -12.81 -7.54
CA GLY A 203 -5.16 -14.08 -7.95
C GLY A 203 -3.67 -14.17 -7.66
N GLU A 204 -2.93 -13.18 -8.16
CA GLU A 204 -1.48 -13.10 -8.00
C GLU A 204 -1.10 -12.46 -6.65
N ILE A 205 -1.32 -11.15 -6.44
CA ILE A 205 -0.73 -10.43 -5.29
C ILE A 205 -1.26 -10.90 -3.93
N TRP A 206 -2.59 -11.08 -3.79
CA TRP A 206 -3.17 -11.47 -2.50
C TRP A 206 -2.87 -12.93 -2.08
N ASN A 207 -2.64 -13.84 -3.04
CA ASN A 207 -2.32 -15.24 -2.74
C ASN A 207 -0.82 -15.51 -2.56
N ARG A 208 0.04 -14.49 -2.69
CA ARG A 208 1.48 -14.65 -2.44
C ARG A 208 1.74 -15.17 -1.01
N PRO A 209 2.56 -16.21 -0.83
CA PRO A 209 2.94 -16.70 0.47
C PRO A 209 3.96 -15.75 1.12
N GLY A 210 4.14 -15.91 2.43
CA GLY A 210 5.15 -15.18 3.19
C GLY A 210 4.59 -14.03 4.04
N LEU A 211 3.34 -13.60 3.82
CA LEU A 211 2.58 -12.80 4.79
C LEU A 211 1.21 -13.46 5.00
N SER A 212 0.78 -13.61 6.25
CA SER A 212 -0.50 -14.25 6.55
C SER A 212 -1.66 -13.44 5.98
N LEU A 213 -2.77 -14.10 5.59
CA LEU A 213 -3.95 -13.39 5.11
C LEU A 213 -4.48 -12.39 6.15
N LYS A 214 -4.42 -12.77 7.44
CA LYS A 214 -4.79 -11.90 8.56
C LYS A 214 -3.93 -10.63 8.57
N ASP A 215 -2.60 -10.75 8.54
CA ASP A 215 -1.70 -9.58 8.53
C ASP A 215 -1.84 -8.74 7.26
N ARG A 216 -2.02 -9.39 6.11
CA ARG A 216 -2.21 -8.73 4.81
C ARG A 216 -3.47 -7.85 4.79
N GLU A 217 -4.57 -8.29 5.40
CA GLU A 217 -5.78 -7.47 5.56
C GLU A 217 -5.54 -6.24 6.44
N LEU A 218 -4.82 -6.39 7.56
CA LEU A 218 -4.54 -5.25 8.45
C LEU A 218 -3.64 -4.21 7.76
N ALA A 219 -2.60 -4.67 7.05
CA ALA A 219 -1.74 -3.82 6.23
C ALA A 219 -2.55 -3.10 5.14
N THR A 220 -3.49 -3.79 4.50
CA THR A 220 -4.36 -3.21 3.48
C THR A 220 -5.24 -2.11 4.05
N LEU A 221 -5.88 -2.36 5.20
CA LEU A 221 -6.71 -1.35 5.86
C LEU A 221 -5.89 -0.09 6.18
N ALA A 222 -4.66 -0.25 6.67
CA ALA A 222 -3.75 0.87 6.89
C ALA A 222 -3.42 1.65 5.59
N MET A 223 -3.14 0.95 4.49
CA MET A 223 -2.84 1.56 3.19
C MET A 223 -4.04 2.34 2.63
N VAL A 224 -5.23 1.74 2.62
CA VAL A 224 -6.47 2.35 2.13
C VAL A 224 -6.79 3.63 2.91
N ILE A 225 -6.64 3.58 4.23
CA ILE A 225 -6.87 4.75 5.09
C ILE A 225 -5.83 5.85 4.81
N ALA A 226 -4.57 5.49 4.51
CA ALA A 226 -3.49 6.45 4.25
C ALA A 226 -3.63 7.20 2.92
N ILE A 227 -3.97 6.50 1.83
CA ILE A 227 -4.08 7.08 0.49
C ILE A 227 -5.28 8.02 0.38
N GLY A 228 -6.40 7.64 1.02
CA GLY A 228 -7.61 8.44 1.01
C GLY A 228 -8.84 7.54 1.05
N ASN A 229 -9.64 7.71 2.10
CA ASN A 229 -10.78 6.85 2.42
C ASN A 229 -11.88 6.91 1.35
N LEU A 230 -12.03 5.82 0.61
CA LEU A 230 -13.29 5.49 -0.07
C LEU A 230 -14.13 4.70 0.92
N ASP A 231 -15.28 5.25 1.34
CA ASP A 231 -16.16 4.67 2.37
C ASP A 231 -16.41 3.17 2.12
N SER A 232 -16.74 2.79 0.89
CA SER A 232 -16.95 1.39 0.48
C SER A 232 -15.71 0.51 0.65
N THR A 233 -14.51 1.02 0.33
CA THR A 233 -13.26 0.27 0.44
C THR A 233 -12.84 0.08 1.90
N VAL A 234 -13.02 1.11 2.73
CA VAL A 234 -12.77 0.99 4.18
C VAL A 234 -13.72 -0.05 4.79
N ARG A 235 -15.01 0.03 4.46
CA ARG A 235 -16.01 -0.95 4.93
C ARG A 235 -15.62 -2.37 4.56
N PHE A 236 -15.26 -2.61 3.29
CA PHE A 236 -14.83 -3.92 2.81
C PHE A 236 -13.65 -4.48 3.63
N HIS A 237 -12.58 -3.70 3.83
CA HIS A 237 -11.41 -4.20 4.56
C HIS A 237 -11.62 -4.29 6.08
N VAL A 238 -12.53 -3.50 6.67
CA VAL A 238 -12.94 -3.71 8.07
C VAL A 238 -13.68 -5.04 8.21
N GLU A 239 -14.59 -5.36 7.30
CA GLU A 239 -15.26 -6.67 7.29
C GLU A 239 -14.26 -7.81 7.09
N ALA A 240 -13.35 -7.67 6.12
CA ALA A 240 -12.33 -8.68 5.84
C ALA A 240 -11.37 -8.88 7.02
N CYS A 241 -10.98 -7.80 7.73
CA CYS A 241 -10.22 -7.89 8.97
C CYS A 241 -10.97 -8.72 10.03
N LEU A 242 -12.26 -8.47 10.23
CA LEU A 242 -13.06 -9.23 11.19
C LEU A 242 -13.22 -10.70 10.77
N ARG A 243 -13.46 -10.99 9.48
CA ARG A 243 -13.56 -12.36 8.93
C ARG A 243 -12.27 -13.16 9.10
N THR A 244 -11.12 -12.49 8.94
CA THR A 244 -9.79 -13.10 9.10
C THR A 244 -9.30 -13.17 10.54
N GLY A 245 -10.10 -12.68 11.50
CA GLY A 245 -9.90 -12.88 12.93
C GLY A 245 -9.21 -11.73 13.65
N TRP A 246 -9.19 -10.52 13.09
CA TRP A 246 -8.94 -9.30 13.87
C TRP A 246 -10.19 -8.93 14.68
N THR A 247 -9.96 -8.42 15.87
CA THR A 247 -11.02 -7.96 16.76
C THR A 247 -11.36 -6.49 16.51
N ARG A 248 -12.56 -6.07 16.93
CA ARG A 248 -12.95 -4.65 16.93
C ARG A 248 -11.94 -3.78 17.69
N ALA A 249 -11.43 -4.28 18.81
CA ALA A 249 -10.44 -3.58 19.62
C ALA A 249 -9.10 -3.38 18.88
N GLU A 250 -8.59 -4.40 18.18
CA GLU A 250 -7.36 -4.30 17.39
C GLU A 250 -7.51 -3.34 16.21
N ILE A 251 -8.66 -3.37 15.51
CA ILE A 251 -8.97 -2.42 14.43
C ILE A 251 -9.05 -0.99 14.96
N THR A 252 -9.64 -0.78 16.14
CA THR A 252 -9.68 0.53 16.81
C THR A 252 -8.29 1.04 17.16
N GLU A 253 -7.40 0.17 17.62
CA GLU A 253 -6.00 0.54 17.89
C GLU A 253 -5.24 0.91 16.61
N LEU A 254 -5.53 0.28 15.48
CA LEU A 254 -5.04 0.72 14.17
C LEU A 254 -5.53 2.14 13.87
N LEU A 255 -6.83 2.43 14.02
CA LEU A 255 -7.38 3.76 13.76
C LEU A 255 -6.73 4.85 14.62
N ILE A 256 -6.47 4.55 15.90
CA ILE A 256 -5.75 5.45 16.82
C ILE A 256 -4.30 5.64 16.32
N GLN A 257 -3.60 4.56 15.95
CA GLN A 257 -2.24 4.66 15.42
C GLN A 257 -2.16 5.50 14.13
N MET A 258 -3.15 5.41 13.24
CA MET A 258 -3.16 6.18 12.01
C MET A 258 -3.12 7.70 12.27
N THR A 259 -3.57 8.20 13.42
CA THR A 259 -3.49 9.64 13.72
C THR A 259 -2.05 10.15 13.78
N VAL A 260 -1.09 9.30 14.16
CA VAL A 260 0.34 9.61 14.23
C VAL A 260 0.95 9.73 12.84
N TYR A 261 0.59 8.83 11.92
CA TYR A 261 1.26 8.71 10.62
C TYR A 261 0.62 9.53 9.51
N ILE A 262 -0.71 9.63 9.49
CA ILE A 262 -1.45 10.30 8.40
C ILE A 262 -2.22 11.53 8.87
N GLY A 263 -2.13 11.84 10.17
CA GLY A 263 -2.81 12.97 10.79
C GLY A 263 -4.28 12.70 11.13
N TRP A 264 -4.77 13.46 12.11
CA TRP A 264 -6.13 13.33 12.65
C TRP A 264 -7.24 13.39 11.59
N PRO A 265 -7.29 14.40 10.69
CA PRO A 265 -8.41 14.51 9.75
C PRO A 265 -8.57 13.28 8.87
N LYS A 266 -7.47 12.73 8.33
CA LYS A 266 -7.52 11.53 7.49
C LYS A 266 -7.92 10.30 8.30
N ALA A 267 -7.32 10.08 9.47
CA ALA A 267 -7.65 8.95 10.33
C ALA A 267 -9.13 8.96 10.77
N LEU A 268 -9.68 10.13 11.12
CA LEU A 268 -11.05 10.26 11.60
C LEU A 268 -12.11 9.94 10.53
N THR A 269 -11.81 10.15 9.25
CA THR A 269 -12.76 9.79 8.16
C THR A 269 -12.97 8.28 8.00
N ALA A 270 -12.13 7.43 8.59
CA ALA A 270 -12.32 5.97 8.61
C ALA A 270 -13.21 5.49 9.78
N VAL A 271 -13.51 6.35 10.76
CA VAL A 271 -14.24 5.96 11.99
C VAL A 271 -15.70 5.62 11.69
N GLU A 272 -16.40 6.46 10.92
CA GLU A 272 -17.81 6.25 10.59
C GLU A 272 -18.06 4.95 9.80
N PRO A 273 -17.37 4.67 8.68
CA PRO A 273 -17.50 3.39 7.99
C PRO A 273 -17.19 2.20 8.89
N THR A 274 -16.16 2.30 9.74
CA THR A 274 -15.80 1.21 10.68
C THR A 274 -16.92 0.93 11.68
N LEU A 275 -17.48 1.98 12.28
CA LEU A 275 -18.60 1.87 13.22
C LEU A 275 -19.85 1.27 12.57
N ALA A 276 -20.13 1.65 11.33
CA ALA A 276 -21.26 1.11 10.58
C ALA A 276 -21.11 -0.40 10.37
N VAL A 277 -19.91 -0.88 9.98
CA VAL A 277 -19.62 -2.31 9.87
C VAL A 277 -19.76 -3.02 11.23
N PHE A 278 -19.24 -2.46 12.32
CA PHE A 278 -19.38 -3.06 13.64
C PHE A 278 -20.85 -3.22 14.04
N ALA A 279 -21.68 -2.19 13.82
CA ALA A 279 -23.11 -2.25 14.11
C ALA A 279 -23.86 -3.25 13.21
N GLU A 280 -23.48 -3.39 11.95
CA GLU A 280 -24.05 -4.37 11.02
C GLU A 280 -23.73 -5.81 11.44
N VAL A 281 -22.46 -6.10 11.73
CA VAL A 281 -22.01 -7.43 12.18
C VAL A 281 -22.65 -7.81 13.52
N GLU A 282 -22.87 -6.85 14.41
CA GLU A 282 -23.58 -7.08 15.67
C GLU A 282 -25.04 -7.43 15.45
N ARG A 283 -25.74 -6.68 14.59
CA ARG A 283 -27.15 -6.93 14.25
C ARG A 283 -27.34 -8.27 13.54
N SER A 284 -26.39 -8.70 12.72
CA SER A 284 -26.45 -9.99 12.02
C SER A 284 -26.02 -11.18 12.89
N GLY A 285 -25.43 -10.95 14.06
CA GLY A 285 -24.88 -12.01 14.92
C GLY A 285 -23.58 -12.63 14.39
N GLY A 286 -22.83 -11.89 13.55
CA GLY A 286 -21.60 -12.36 12.91
C GLY A 286 -21.72 -12.42 11.38
N PHE A 287 -20.68 -12.97 10.73
CA PHE A 287 -20.69 -13.22 9.29
C PHE A 287 -21.30 -14.59 9.00
N ALA A 288 -22.14 -14.65 7.96
CA ALA A 288 -22.57 -15.93 7.40
C ALA A 288 -21.36 -16.69 6.84
N ALA A 289 -21.43 -18.02 6.87
CA ALA A 289 -20.46 -18.84 6.16
C ALA A 289 -20.55 -18.54 4.66
N PRO A 290 -19.42 -18.46 3.93
CA PRO A 290 -19.43 -18.25 2.48
C PRO A 290 -20.30 -19.31 1.80
N SER A 291 -21.14 -18.90 0.85
CA SER A 291 -21.95 -19.85 0.10
C SER A 291 -21.09 -20.76 -0.80
N SER A 292 -21.48 -22.02 -0.96
CA SER A 292 -20.85 -22.96 -1.92
C SER A 292 -21.06 -22.54 -3.38
N ALA A 293 -21.95 -21.57 -3.64
CA ALA A 293 -22.14 -20.98 -4.96
C ALA A 293 -20.87 -20.25 -5.45
N GLY A 294 -20.09 -19.67 -4.53
CA GLY A 294 -18.78 -19.07 -4.80
C GLY A 294 -17.78 -20.05 -5.44
N GLU A 295 -17.75 -21.29 -4.96
CA GLU A 295 -16.82 -22.31 -5.46
C GLU A 295 -17.13 -22.72 -6.90
N ALA A 296 -18.42 -22.78 -7.27
CA ALA A 296 -18.83 -23.07 -8.64
C ALA A 296 -18.46 -21.95 -9.63
N ILE A 297 -18.37 -20.70 -9.17
CA ILE A 297 -17.99 -19.53 -9.96
C ILE A 297 -16.49 -19.59 -10.31
N ALA A 298 -15.66 -20.04 -9.37
CA ALA A 298 -14.20 -20.13 -9.58
C ALA A 298 -13.85 -21.01 -10.79
N THR A 299 -14.68 -22.00 -11.12
CA THR A 299 -14.46 -22.94 -12.23
C THR A 299 -15.13 -22.56 -13.57
N GLN A 300 -15.83 -21.42 -13.66
CA GLN A 300 -16.69 -21.10 -14.82
C GLN A 300 -16.02 -20.35 -15.97
N ARG A 301 -14.79 -19.84 -15.81
CA ARG A 301 -14.10 -19.07 -16.85
C ARG A 301 -13.00 -19.88 -17.53
N ALA A 302 -12.65 -19.51 -18.77
CA ALA A 302 -11.44 -19.97 -19.43
C ALA A 302 -10.20 -19.63 -18.58
N GLN A 303 -9.18 -20.50 -18.64
CA GLN A 303 -7.91 -20.30 -17.94
C GLN A 303 -7.30 -18.93 -18.24
N ALA A 304 -6.71 -18.33 -17.22
CA ALA A 304 -5.93 -17.11 -17.37
C ALA A 304 -4.78 -17.33 -18.37
N GLU A 305 -4.41 -16.27 -19.07
CA GLU A 305 -3.26 -16.31 -19.96
C GLU A 305 -1.99 -16.53 -19.13
N THR A 306 -1.10 -17.42 -19.60
CA THR A 306 0.12 -17.76 -18.88
C THR A 306 1.06 -16.58 -18.73
N ASP A 307 1.79 -16.53 -17.61
CA ASP A 307 2.76 -15.48 -17.31
C ASP A 307 3.81 -15.27 -18.39
N ASP A 308 4.30 -16.32 -19.03
CA ASP A 308 5.34 -16.19 -20.07
C ASP A 308 4.83 -15.49 -21.33
N VAL A 309 3.55 -15.66 -21.67
CA VAL A 309 2.93 -14.93 -22.79
C VAL A 309 2.82 -13.44 -22.44
N ARG A 310 2.32 -13.13 -21.23
CA ARG A 310 2.22 -11.75 -20.72
C ARG A 310 3.60 -11.09 -20.64
N PHE A 311 4.60 -11.83 -20.16
CA PHE A 311 5.99 -11.40 -20.04
C PHE A 311 6.59 -11.06 -21.41
N ASN A 312 6.49 -11.97 -22.38
CA ASN A 312 7.03 -11.76 -23.73
C ASN A 312 6.38 -10.55 -24.41
N ARG A 313 5.05 -10.42 -24.31
CA ARG A 313 4.31 -9.24 -24.79
C ARG A 313 4.79 -7.95 -24.11
N GLY A 314 5.07 -8.02 -22.81
CA GLY A 314 5.61 -6.91 -22.03
C GLY A 314 7.01 -6.49 -22.45
N VAL A 315 7.91 -7.45 -22.68
CA VAL A 315 9.26 -7.19 -23.18
C VAL A 315 9.21 -6.52 -24.55
N GLU A 316 8.34 -6.99 -25.44
CA GLU A 316 8.14 -6.39 -26.76
C GLU A 316 7.63 -4.95 -26.64
N ALA A 317 6.57 -4.70 -25.86
CA ALA A 317 6.02 -3.37 -25.64
C ALA A 317 7.07 -2.41 -25.03
N MET A 318 7.81 -2.87 -24.01
CA MET A 318 8.84 -2.05 -23.37
C MET A 318 9.98 -1.70 -24.33
N SER A 319 10.37 -2.60 -25.24
CA SER A 319 11.45 -2.34 -26.20
C SER A 319 11.15 -1.18 -27.17
N GLN A 320 9.86 -0.82 -27.33
CA GLN A 320 9.43 0.33 -28.13
C GLN A 320 9.47 1.66 -27.35
N ILE A 321 9.56 1.58 -26.02
CA ILE A 321 9.48 2.73 -25.10
C ILE A 321 10.85 3.05 -24.50
N SER A 322 11.54 2.01 -24.02
CA SER A 322 12.77 2.12 -23.25
C SER A 322 13.95 1.55 -24.00
N ARG A 323 15.13 2.12 -23.75
CA ARG A 323 16.41 1.56 -24.20
C ARG A 323 16.90 0.43 -23.29
N ALA A 324 16.33 0.29 -22.09
CA ALA A 324 16.66 -0.79 -21.17
C ALA A 324 16.09 -2.12 -21.68
N SER A 325 16.82 -3.22 -21.46
CA SER A 325 16.30 -4.57 -21.75
C SER A 325 15.34 -5.03 -20.65
N GLY A 326 14.39 -5.89 -21.00
CA GLY A 326 13.52 -6.54 -20.00
C GLY A 326 14.34 -7.28 -18.93
N GLU A 327 15.44 -7.89 -19.33
CA GLU A 327 16.37 -8.54 -18.41
C GLU A 327 16.97 -7.57 -17.39
N ALA A 328 17.31 -6.34 -17.78
CA ALA A 328 17.82 -5.34 -16.85
C ALA A 328 16.78 -4.96 -15.77
N VAL A 329 15.50 -4.85 -16.15
CA VAL A 329 14.40 -4.57 -15.22
C VAL A 329 14.22 -5.71 -14.22
N VAL A 330 14.25 -6.96 -14.69
CA VAL A 330 14.17 -8.13 -13.79
C VAL A 330 15.37 -8.19 -12.85
N ASN A 331 16.56 -7.94 -13.38
CA ASN A 331 17.81 -8.01 -12.61
C ASN A 331 17.91 -6.94 -11.51
N ALA A 332 17.24 -5.80 -11.68
CA ALA A 332 17.25 -4.71 -10.70
C ALA A 332 16.65 -5.10 -9.33
N PHE A 333 15.84 -6.16 -9.27
CA PHE A 333 15.16 -6.62 -8.05
C PHE A 333 15.46 -8.07 -7.67
N ARG A 334 16.33 -8.76 -8.43
CA ARG A 334 16.58 -10.21 -8.31
C ARG A 334 17.00 -10.64 -6.90
N ASP A 335 17.73 -9.80 -6.20
CA ASP A 335 18.31 -10.07 -4.88
C ASP A 335 17.34 -9.88 -3.71
N ILE A 336 16.22 -9.18 -3.92
CA ILE A 336 15.28 -8.82 -2.84
C ILE A 336 13.82 -9.19 -3.13
N ALA A 337 13.33 -8.91 -4.34
CA ALA A 337 11.95 -9.12 -4.76
C ALA A 337 11.92 -9.51 -6.25
N PRO A 338 12.39 -10.72 -6.60
CA PRO A 338 12.60 -11.11 -8.00
C PRO A 338 11.35 -10.98 -8.89
N GLU A 339 10.16 -11.07 -8.30
CA GLU A 339 8.89 -11.02 -9.02
C GLU A 339 8.49 -9.60 -9.37
N LEU A 340 8.93 -8.60 -8.61
CA LEU A 340 8.56 -7.21 -8.89
C LEU A 340 9.01 -6.80 -10.30
N GLY A 341 10.23 -7.19 -10.69
CA GLY A 341 10.75 -6.97 -12.03
C GLY A 341 9.93 -7.68 -13.11
N ARG A 342 9.47 -8.90 -12.84
CA ARG A 342 8.58 -9.63 -13.76
C ARG A 342 7.20 -8.99 -13.84
N TYR A 343 6.59 -8.59 -12.73
CA TYR A 343 5.29 -7.93 -12.71
C TYR A 343 5.28 -6.61 -13.48
N ILE A 344 6.36 -5.84 -13.44
CA ILE A 344 6.48 -4.64 -14.27
C ILE A 344 6.34 -5.00 -15.76
N LEU A 345 6.99 -6.08 -16.21
CA LEU A 345 6.92 -6.52 -17.60
C LEU A 345 5.58 -7.18 -17.92
N GLU A 346 5.11 -8.10 -17.09
CA GLU A 346 3.88 -8.88 -17.30
C GLU A 346 2.63 -8.01 -17.17
N PHE A 347 2.48 -7.30 -16.06
CA PHE A 347 1.29 -6.50 -15.78
C PHE A 347 1.37 -5.12 -16.43
N SER A 348 2.39 -4.32 -16.11
CA SER A 348 2.42 -2.93 -16.61
C SER A 348 2.61 -2.91 -18.11
N TYR A 349 3.68 -3.48 -18.64
CA TYR A 349 3.91 -3.45 -20.09
C TYR A 349 3.02 -4.44 -20.86
N GLY A 350 2.91 -5.66 -20.35
CA GLY A 350 2.23 -6.78 -20.99
C GLY A 350 0.72 -6.64 -20.95
N ASP A 351 0.10 -6.25 -19.84
CA ASP A 351 -1.35 -6.18 -19.75
C ASP A 351 -1.92 -4.77 -19.90
N VAL A 352 -1.16 -3.71 -19.63
CA VAL A 352 -1.66 -2.33 -19.66
C VAL A 352 -1.16 -1.55 -20.87
N PHE A 353 0.16 -1.47 -21.10
CA PHE A 353 0.72 -0.68 -22.21
C PHE A 353 0.50 -1.32 -23.59
N SER A 354 0.48 -2.64 -23.68
CA SER A 354 0.25 -3.34 -24.94
C SER A 354 -1.19 -3.25 -25.46
N ARG A 355 -2.13 -2.75 -24.63
CA ARG A 355 -3.55 -2.72 -24.98
C ARG A 355 -3.80 -1.85 -26.21
N PRO A 356 -4.74 -2.24 -27.08
CA PRO A 356 -5.19 -1.38 -28.18
C PRO A 356 -5.96 -0.16 -27.63
N GLY A 357 -6.16 0.84 -28.47
CA GLY A 357 -7.02 2.00 -28.20
C GLY A 357 -6.29 3.29 -27.81
N LEU A 358 -5.06 3.20 -27.31
CA LEU A 358 -4.19 4.36 -27.10
C LEU A 358 -2.76 4.01 -27.53
N ASP A 359 -2.14 4.88 -28.33
CA ASP A 359 -0.75 4.71 -28.78
C ASP A 359 0.25 4.90 -27.62
N LEU A 360 1.48 4.42 -27.82
CA LEU A 360 2.51 4.45 -26.77
C LEU A 360 2.90 5.88 -26.37
N LYS A 361 2.96 6.81 -27.33
CA LYS A 361 3.24 8.23 -27.05
C LYS A 361 2.23 8.83 -26.08
N SER A 362 0.95 8.61 -26.34
CA SER A 362 -0.15 9.11 -25.53
C SER A 362 -0.18 8.44 -24.16
N ARG A 363 0.18 7.15 -24.07
CA ARG A 363 0.32 6.44 -22.78
C ARG A 363 1.46 6.99 -21.93
N GLU A 364 2.62 7.25 -22.53
CA GLU A 364 3.75 7.84 -21.85
C GLU A 364 3.45 9.26 -21.36
N LEU A 365 2.83 10.10 -22.19
CA LEU A 365 2.39 11.43 -21.76
C LEU A 365 1.35 11.37 -20.62
N ALA A 366 0.43 10.39 -20.64
CA ALA A 366 -0.51 10.16 -19.56
C ALA A 366 0.20 9.71 -18.26
N ALA A 367 1.23 8.85 -18.36
CA ALA A 367 2.05 8.44 -17.22
C ALA A 367 2.82 9.62 -16.63
N VAL A 368 3.46 10.45 -17.46
CA VAL A 368 4.12 11.69 -17.06
C VAL A 368 3.15 12.62 -16.31
N ALA A 369 1.96 12.84 -16.87
CA ALA A 369 0.94 13.68 -16.23
C ALA A 369 0.50 13.11 -14.87
N ALA A 370 0.24 11.80 -14.78
CA ALA A 370 -0.17 11.16 -13.54
C ALA A 370 0.90 11.25 -12.43
N LEU A 371 2.16 10.98 -12.77
CA LEU A 371 3.28 11.06 -11.84
C LEU A 371 3.57 12.50 -11.41
N ALA A 372 3.49 13.46 -12.34
CA ALA A 372 3.61 14.88 -12.03
C ALA A 372 2.48 15.38 -11.12
N ALA A 373 1.24 14.91 -11.32
CA ALA A 373 0.10 15.29 -10.50
C ALA A 373 0.19 14.74 -9.06
N ARG A 374 0.74 13.53 -8.90
CA ARG A 374 0.96 12.91 -7.59
C ARG A 374 2.15 13.54 -6.85
N GLY A 375 3.28 13.68 -7.54
CA GLY A 375 4.43 14.48 -7.10
C GLY A 375 5.03 14.06 -5.75
N THR A 376 5.09 12.76 -5.47
CA THR A 376 5.74 12.19 -4.27
C THR A 376 7.19 11.83 -4.57
N MET A 377 7.99 11.54 -3.53
CA MET A 377 9.38 11.11 -3.73
C MET A 377 9.46 9.77 -4.47
N ALA A 378 8.47 8.90 -4.27
CA ALA A 378 8.36 7.63 -5.00
C ALA A 378 8.09 7.82 -6.51
N ASP A 379 7.60 9.00 -6.94
CA ASP A 379 7.31 9.30 -8.34
C ASP A 379 8.53 9.81 -9.11
N GLU A 380 9.59 10.26 -8.44
CA GLU A 380 10.70 10.97 -9.09
C GLU A 380 11.43 10.12 -10.13
N THR A 381 11.81 8.89 -9.77
CA THR A 381 12.49 7.97 -10.68
C THR A 381 11.58 7.51 -11.83
N PRO A 382 10.34 7.02 -11.58
CA PRO A 382 9.42 6.68 -12.65
C PRO A 382 9.10 7.86 -13.58
N LEU A 383 8.99 9.09 -13.05
CA LEU A 383 8.71 10.26 -13.88
C LEU A 383 9.81 10.48 -14.91
N LYS A 384 11.09 10.36 -14.53
CA LYS A 384 12.21 10.47 -15.48
C LYS A 384 12.15 9.37 -16.54
N VAL A 385 11.88 8.13 -16.13
CA VAL A 385 11.73 6.98 -17.05
C VAL A 385 10.61 7.25 -18.07
N HIS A 386 9.47 7.75 -17.64
CA HIS A 386 8.34 8.04 -18.53
C HIS A 386 8.53 9.31 -19.38
N VAL A 387 9.31 10.30 -18.90
CA VAL A 387 9.76 11.41 -19.76
C VAL A 387 10.65 10.89 -20.88
N GLU A 388 11.61 10.01 -20.58
CA GLU A 388 12.44 9.38 -21.61
C GLU A 388 11.61 8.52 -22.57
N GLY A 389 10.66 7.74 -22.04
CA GLY A 389 9.72 6.93 -22.80
C GLY A 389 8.87 7.75 -23.76
N ALA A 390 8.32 8.87 -23.29
CA ALA A 390 7.56 9.81 -24.12
C ALA A 390 8.41 10.33 -25.29
N LEU A 391 9.66 10.73 -25.04
CA LEU A 391 10.56 11.20 -26.09
C LEU A 391 10.93 10.09 -27.08
N ASN A 392 11.13 8.85 -26.62
CA ASN A 392 11.44 7.70 -27.49
C ASN A 392 10.26 7.31 -28.39
N THR A 393 9.03 7.49 -27.90
CA THR A 393 7.79 7.21 -28.62
C THR A 393 7.34 8.37 -29.51
N GLY A 394 8.12 9.46 -29.59
CA GLY A 394 7.92 10.57 -30.51
C GLY A 394 7.17 11.78 -29.94
N ALA A 395 7.06 11.91 -28.61
CA ALA A 395 6.69 13.17 -27.99
C ALA A 395 7.82 14.20 -28.12
N THR A 396 7.47 15.47 -28.30
CA THR A 396 8.44 16.58 -28.23
C THR A 396 8.66 17.01 -26.78
N ARG A 397 9.74 17.75 -26.53
CA ARG A 397 9.98 18.36 -25.20
C ARG A 397 8.85 19.30 -24.81
N GLU A 398 8.27 19.99 -25.80
CA GLU A 398 7.12 20.88 -25.63
C GLU A 398 5.87 20.10 -25.23
N GLU A 399 5.57 18.96 -25.88
CA GLU A 399 4.41 18.13 -25.51
C GLU A 399 4.55 17.57 -24.08
N VAL A 400 5.75 17.12 -23.70
CA VAL A 400 6.02 16.68 -22.32
C VAL A 400 5.85 17.85 -21.33
N THR A 401 6.39 19.02 -21.66
CA THR A 401 6.29 20.22 -20.81
C THR A 401 4.84 20.64 -20.65
N GLU A 402 4.05 20.67 -21.72
CA GLU A 402 2.62 21.01 -21.69
C GLU A 402 1.81 19.98 -20.91
N ALA A 403 2.11 18.68 -21.03
CA ALA A 403 1.45 17.64 -20.23
C ALA A 403 1.67 17.86 -18.71
N ILE A 404 2.89 18.25 -18.31
CA ILE A 404 3.23 18.58 -16.92
C ILE A 404 2.55 19.90 -16.50
N LEU A 405 2.63 20.96 -17.32
CA LEU A 405 1.99 22.24 -17.05
C LEU A 405 0.46 22.13 -16.96
N HIS A 406 -0.15 21.25 -17.74
CA HIS A 406 -1.59 21.00 -17.69
C HIS A 406 -2.05 20.48 -16.33
N MET A 407 -1.15 19.93 -15.50
CA MET A 407 -1.47 19.50 -14.14
C MET A 407 -1.60 20.67 -13.15
N LEU A 408 -1.25 21.91 -13.53
CA LEU A 408 -1.35 23.09 -12.64
C LEU A 408 -2.74 23.26 -11.99
N PRO A 409 -3.87 23.19 -12.74
CA PRO A 409 -5.20 23.38 -12.16
C PRO A 409 -5.64 22.22 -11.26
N TYR A 410 -5.04 21.02 -11.42
CA TYR A 410 -5.49 19.80 -10.76
C TYR A 410 -4.60 19.40 -9.58
N ALA A 411 -3.31 19.72 -9.64
CA ALA A 411 -2.29 19.28 -8.68
C ALA A 411 -1.52 20.43 -8.02
N GLY A 412 -1.68 21.66 -8.52
CA GLY A 412 -1.06 22.87 -7.96
C GLY A 412 0.40 23.08 -8.36
N PHE A 413 0.91 24.28 -8.08
CA PHE A 413 2.21 24.77 -8.55
C PHE A 413 3.41 23.97 -8.03
N SER A 414 3.42 23.60 -6.75
CA SER A 414 4.61 22.99 -6.13
C SER A 414 4.97 21.65 -6.78
N ARG A 415 3.98 20.79 -7.03
CA ARG A 415 4.22 19.48 -7.66
C ARG A 415 4.65 19.61 -9.12
N VAL A 416 3.98 20.50 -9.86
CA VAL A 416 4.33 20.80 -11.25
C VAL A 416 5.75 21.35 -11.35
N GLN A 417 6.14 22.27 -10.47
CA GLN A 417 7.49 22.86 -10.48
C GLN A 417 8.57 21.79 -10.26
N SER A 418 8.37 20.88 -9.31
CA SER A 418 9.28 19.74 -9.11
C SER A 418 9.33 18.82 -10.33
N ALA A 419 8.18 18.51 -10.94
CA ALA A 419 8.11 17.68 -12.14
C ALA A 419 8.83 18.33 -13.35
N ILE A 420 8.71 19.65 -13.53
CA ILE A 420 9.45 20.39 -14.56
C ILE A 420 10.96 20.32 -14.33
N ALA A 421 11.41 20.44 -13.09
CA ALA A 421 12.84 20.29 -12.76
C ALA A 421 13.36 18.90 -13.15
N LEU A 422 12.62 17.84 -12.80
CA LEU A 422 12.97 16.46 -13.16
C LEU A 422 12.97 16.23 -14.67
N ALA A 423 11.99 16.76 -15.39
CA ALA A 423 11.97 16.69 -16.86
C ALA A 423 13.14 17.47 -17.49
N SER A 424 13.50 18.62 -16.92
CA SER A 424 14.65 19.41 -17.39
C SER A 424 15.97 18.66 -17.24
N GLU A 425 16.15 17.86 -16.19
CA GLU A 425 17.33 17.00 -16.04
C GLU A 425 17.42 16.01 -17.21
N VAL A 426 16.33 15.28 -17.50
CA VAL A 426 16.27 14.34 -18.63
C VAL A 426 16.50 15.03 -19.97
N PHE A 427 15.97 16.24 -20.16
CA PHE A 427 16.21 17.04 -21.36
C PHE A 427 17.66 17.46 -21.53
N SER A 428 18.43 17.60 -20.43
CA SER A 428 19.84 18.00 -20.50
C SER A 428 20.78 16.83 -20.81
N GLU A 429 20.36 15.60 -20.52
CA GLU A 429 21.11 14.37 -20.77
C GLU A 429 21.01 13.88 -22.24
N ARG A 430 20.12 14.49 -23.03
CA ARG A 430 19.92 14.25 -24.47
C ARG A 430 20.34 15.46 -25.30
#